data_AF-A0A5D2X9U5-F1
#
_entry.id   AF-A0A5D2X9U5-F1
#
_cell.length_a   1.000
_cell.length_b   1.000
_cell.length_c   1.000
_cell.angle_alpha   90.00
_cell.angle_beta   90.00
_cell.angle_gamma   90.00
#
_symmetry.space_group_name_H-M   'P 1'
#
loop_
_entity.id
_entity.type
_entity.pdbx_description
1 polymer ?
#
loop_
_entity_poly.entity_id
_entity_poly.type
_entity_poly.pdbx_seq_one_letter_code
_entity_poly.pdbx_strand_id
1 'polypeptide(L)'
;MKTVRQKADLFSESQRIQYTIQTRTQDIPDARTYLLILKDIRIKRGLTDDLCAEAMMMNALDKVEKEIKKPLLRNDKKSMALLTAEFDKINKKLGIRKEGLPKYEEQLELKISKAQLEELKKDALEAMETQKKREEFKDEAMPDVKSLDIRNFL
;
A
#
# COMPACT_ATOMS: atom_id res chain seq x y z
N MET A 1 5.10 6.94 -19.29
CA MET A 1 5.41 5.52 -19.59
C MET A 1 4.52 4.65 -18.74
N LYS A 2 3.73 3.73 -19.31
CA LYS A 2 2.99 2.74 -18.50
C LYS A 2 3.99 1.76 -17.89
N THR A 3 3.90 1.48 -16.59
CA THR A 3 4.78 0.50 -15.93
C THR A 3 4.55 -0.89 -16.50
N VAL A 4 5.54 -1.79 -16.43
CA VAL A 4 5.43 -3.18 -16.92
C VAL A 4 4.18 -3.88 -16.34
N ARG A 5 3.87 -3.59 -15.07
CA ARG A 5 2.65 -4.01 -14.37
C ARG A 5 1.35 -3.53 -15.00
N GLN A 6 1.26 -2.25 -15.39
CA GLN A 6 0.10 -1.69 -16.10
C GLN A 6 -0.09 -2.31 -17.48
N LYS A 7 1.00 -2.79 -18.12
CA LYS A 7 0.90 -3.55 -19.37
C LYS A 7 0.43 -4.98 -19.15
N ALA A 8 0.65 -5.54 -17.96
CA ALA A 8 0.23 -6.88 -17.55
C ALA A 8 -1.15 -6.91 -16.84
N ASP A 9 -1.88 -5.78 -16.84
CA ASP A 9 -3.20 -5.63 -16.21
C ASP A 9 -3.25 -6.02 -14.72
N LEU A 10 -2.15 -5.78 -14.00
CA LEU A 10 -2.02 -6.09 -12.58
C LEU A 10 -2.31 -4.85 -11.72
N PHE A 11 -3.04 -5.05 -10.62
CA PHE A 11 -3.34 -3.97 -9.68
C PHE A 11 -2.10 -3.34 -9.05
N SER A 12 -2.14 -2.02 -8.84
CA SER A 12 -1.23 -1.31 -7.93
C SER A 12 -1.49 -1.66 -6.49
N GLU A 13 -0.50 -1.40 -5.63
CA GLU A 13 -0.71 -1.56 -4.19
C GLU A 13 -1.80 -0.62 -3.66
N SER A 14 -1.90 0.60 -4.19
CA SER A 14 -2.99 1.51 -3.84
C SER A 14 -4.36 0.93 -4.23
N GLN A 15 -4.48 0.33 -5.41
CA GLN A 15 -5.69 -0.35 -5.87
C GLN A 15 -6.02 -1.58 -5.04
N ARG A 16 -5.01 -2.38 -4.65
CA ARG A 16 -5.19 -3.53 -3.75
C ARG A 16 -5.67 -3.10 -2.36
N ILE A 17 -5.13 -2.01 -1.82
CA ILE A 17 -5.57 -1.41 -0.55
C ILE A 17 -7.02 -0.95 -0.69
N GLN A 18 -7.34 -0.20 -1.75
CA GLN A 18 -8.69 0.30 -2.01
C GLN A 18 -9.69 -0.85 -2.13
N TYR A 19 -9.38 -1.89 -2.90
CA TYR A 19 -10.21 -3.08 -3.07
C TYR A 19 -10.47 -3.79 -1.74
N THR A 20 -9.42 -3.95 -0.91
CA THR A 20 -9.55 -4.56 0.42
C THR A 20 -10.48 -3.76 1.32
N ILE A 21 -10.33 -2.43 1.35
CA ILE A 21 -11.17 -1.54 2.14
C ILE A 21 -12.62 -1.63 1.65
N GLN A 22 -12.86 -1.51 0.35
CA GLN A 22 -14.21 -1.57 -0.22
C GLN A 22 -14.90 -2.90 0.11
N THR A 23 -14.23 -4.02 -0.15
CA THR A 23 -14.79 -5.36 0.10
C THR A 23 -15.13 -5.57 1.58
N ARG A 24 -14.32 -5.07 2.51
CA ARG A 24 -14.55 -5.22 3.95
C ARG A 24 -15.52 -4.22 4.56
N THR A 25 -15.88 -3.17 3.83
CA THR A 25 -16.66 -2.06 4.38
C THR A 25 -17.93 -1.75 3.59
N GLN A 26 -18.23 -2.49 2.52
CA GLN A 26 -19.36 -2.23 1.64
C GLN A 26 -20.69 -2.12 2.39
N ASP A 27 -20.96 -3.06 3.30
CA ASP A 27 -22.24 -3.16 4.01
C ASP A 27 -22.27 -2.42 5.35
N ILE A 28 -21.23 -1.63 5.66
CA ILE A 28 -21.13 -0.91 6.93
C ILE A 28 -21.83 0.45 6.81
N PRO A 29 -22.93 0.70 7.54
CA PRO A 29 -23.72 1.92 7.36
C PRO A 29 -23.17 3.12 8.15
N ASP A 30 -22.56 2.89 9.32
CA ASP A 30 -22.11 3.95 10.21
C ASP A 30 -20.60 4.23 10.12
N ALA A 31 -20.20 5.46 10.42
CA ALA A 31 -18.82 5.91 10.29
C ALA A 31 -17.90 5.32 11.38
N ARG A 32 -18.43 5.03 12.58
CA ARG A 32 -17.65 4.51 13.70
C ARG A 32 -17.14 3.10 13.41
N THR A 33 -18.05 2.21 13.05
CA THR A 33 -17.73 0.84 12.64
C THR A 33 -16.80 0.85 11.43
N TYR A 34 -17.01 1.76 10.48
CA TYR A 34 -16.11 1.91 9.33
C TYR A 34 -14.67 2.24 9.76
N LEU A 35 -14.46 3.22 10.64
CA LEU A 35 -13.12 3.57 11.14
C LEU A 35 -12.48 2.44 11.95
N LEU A 36 -13.25 1.69 12.73
CA LEU A 36 -12.75 0.53 13.47
C LEU A 36 -12.29 -0.59 12.54
N ILE A 37 -13.00 -0.83 11.44
CA ILE A 37 -12.58 -1.80 10.42
C ILE A 37 -11.34 -1.33 9.68
N LEU A 38 -11.20 -0.03 9.38
CA LEU A 38 -9.95 0.50 8.81
C LEU A 38 -8.76 0.26 9.74
N LYS A 39 -8.95 0.46 11.05
CA LYS A 39 -7.96 0.14 12.07
C LYS A 39 -7.58 -1.34 12.09
N ASP A 40 -8.56 -2.23 12.05
CA ASP A 40 -8.32 -3.69 11.98
C ASP A 40 -7.55 -4.08 10.70
N ILE A 41 -7.90 -3.49 9.55
CA ILE A 41 -7.17 -3.70 8.29
C ILE A 41 -5.71 -3.27 8.42
N ARG A 42 -5.45 -2.09 9.01
CA ARG A 42 -4.09 -1.58 9.24
C ARG A 42 -3.28 -2.54 10.12
N ILE A 43 -3.83 -2.94 11.28
CA ILE A 43 -3.17 -3.84 12.24
C ILE A 43 -2.85 -5.19 11.59
N LYS A 44 -3.80 -5.78 10.86
CA LYS A 44 -3.59 -7.06 10.15
C LYS A 44 -2.53 -6.97 9.06
N ARG A 45 -2.25 -5.78 8.54
CA ARG A 45 -1.16 -5.52 7.58
C ARG A 45 0.16 -5.15 8.24
N GLY A 46 0.24 -5.16 9.58
CA GLY A 46 1.46 -4.83 10.32
C GLY A 46 1.90 -3.37 10.20
N LEU A 47 1.00 -2.47 9.78
CA LEU A 47 1.29 -1.05 9.65
C LEU A 47 1.11 -0.38 11.02
N THR A 48 2.08 0.39 11.49
CA THR A 48 2.01 1.15 12.75
C THR A 48 1.27 2.49 12.56
N ASP A 49 0.71 3.05 13.64
CA ASP A 49 0.07 4.37 13.66
C ASP A 49 0.97 5.34 14.43
N ASP A 50 2.18 5.57 13.90
CA ASP A 50 3.22 6.35 14.58
C ASP A 50 2.83 7.83 14.75
N LEU A 51 1.88 8.29 13.94
CA LEU A 51 1.34 9.65 13.99
C LEU A 51 0.12 9.78 14.91
N CYS A 52 -0.33 8.67 15.52
CA CYS A 52 -1.57 8.60 16.31
C CYS A 52 -2.79 9.15 15.54
N ALA A 53 -2.81 8.99 14.22
CA ALA A 53 -3.86 9.51 13.35
C ALA A 53 -5.22 8.89 13.67
N GLU A 54 -5.26 7.60 14.04
CA GLU A 54 -6.51 6.90 14.38
C GLU A 54 -7.19 7.52 15.60
N ALA A 55 -6.41 7.83 16.64
CA ALA A 55 -6.93 8.49 17.84
C ALA A 55 -7.49 9.88 17.50
N MET A 56 -6.80 10.64 16.64
CA MET A 56 -7.30 11.95 16.18
C MET A 56 -8.60 11.81 15.36
N MET A 57 -8.68 10.80 14.49
CA MET A 57 -9.87 10.53 13.68
C MET A 57 -11.08 10.12 14.53
N MET A 58 -10.88 9.26 15.53
CA MET A 58 -11.95 8.86 16.45
C MET A 58 -12.43 10.05 17.30
N ASN A 59 -11.51 10.88 17.80
CA ASN A 59 -11.86 12.10 18.53
C ASN A 59 -12.65 13.10 17.66
N ALA A 60 -12.29 13.22 16.37
CA ALA A 60 -13.05 14.03 15.42
C ALA A 60 -14.46 13.47 15.19
N LEU A 61 -14.59 12.15 15.09
CA LEU A 61 -15.90 11.50 14.99
C LEU A 61 -16.74 11.73 16.25
N ASP A 62 -16.18 11.55 17.44
CA ASP A 62 -16.86 11.81 18.71
C ASP A 62 -17.40 13.24 18.78
N LYS A 63 -16.62 14.22 18.29
CA LYS A 63 -17.05 15.62 18.23
C LYS A 63 -18.25 15.81 17.31
N VAL A 64 -18.21 15.23 16.11
CA VAL A 64 -19.31 15.33 15.14
C VAL A 64 -20.57 14.62 15.68
N GLU A 65 -20.43 13.41 16.23
CA GLU A 65 -21.56 12.66 16.81
C GLU A 65 -22.22 13.38 17.98
N LYS A 66 -21.42 14.07 18.82
CA LYS A 66 -21.94 14.95 19.89
C LYS A 66 -22.72 16.14 19.33
N GLU A 67 -22.23 16.76 18.25
CA GLU A 67 -22.90 17.90 17.60
C GLU A 67 -24.23 17.50 16.97
N ILE A 68 -24.28 16.37 16.27
CA ILE A 68 -25.50 15.86 15.62
C ILE A 68 -26.41 15.06 16.56
N LYS A 69 -25.96 14.77 17.79
CA LYS A 69 -26.66 14.02 18.85
C LYS A 69 -27.13 12.61 18.43
N LYS A 70 -26.48 12.01 17.43
CA LYS A 70 -26.79 10.68 16.90
C LYS A 70 -25.52 10.05 16.30
N PRO A 71 -25.48 8.72 16.13
CA PRO A 71 -24.40 8.07 15.37
C PRO A 71 -24.33 8.62 13.94
N LEU A 72 -23.12 8.80 13.43
CA LEU A 72 -22.92 9.33 12.08
C LEU A 72 -23.08 8.22 11.03
N LEU A 73 -24.09 8.34 10.17
CA LEU A 73 -24.28 7.45 9.03
C LEU A 73 -23.45 7.92 7.82
N ARG A 74 -22.84 6.98 7.09
CA ARG A 74 -22.00 7.26 5.91
C ARG A 74 -22.77 7.84 4.73
N ASN A 75 -24.09 7.61 4.66
CA ASN A 75 -24.95 8.19 3.64
C ASN A 75 -25.44 9.61 3.98
N ASP A 76 -25.21 10.10 5.21
CA ASP A 76 -25.56 11.46 5.63
C ASP A 76 -24.52 12.46 5.11
N LYS A 77 -24.71 12.91 3.86
CA LYS A 77 -23.77 13.81 3.17
C LYS A 77 -23.47 15.09 3.96
N LYS A 78 -24.45 15.63 4.71
CA LYS A 78 -24.28 16.88 5.46
C LYS A 78 -23.38 16.66 6.67
N SER A 79 -23.66 15.64 7.48
CA SER A 79 -22.85 15.35 8.66
C SER A 79 -21.47 14.76 8.30
N MET A 80 -21.36 14.02 7.19
CA MET A 80 -20.07 13.56 6.66
C MET A 80 -19.17 14.70 6.20
N ALA A 81 -19.73 15.83 5.74
CA ALA A 81 -18.95 17.02 5.41
C ALA A 81 -18.30 17.63 6.67
N LEU A 82 -18.97 17.59 7.82
CA LEU A 82 -18.40 18.03 9.10
C LEU A 82 -17.21 17.16 9.50
N LEU A 83 -17.35 15.83 9.39
CA LEU A 83 -16.26 14.89 9.66
C LEU A 83 -15.08 15.12 8.71
N THR A 84 -15.35 15.32 7.42
CA THR A 84 -14.31 15.58 6.42
C THR A 84 -13.54 16.87 6.73
N ALA A 85 -14.24 17.91 7.19
CA ALA A 85 -13.60 19.16 7.60
C ALA A 85 -12.69 19.00 8.83
N GLU A 86 -13.06 18.16 9.80
CA GLU A 86 -12.19 17.82 10.93
C GLU A 86 -10.98 16.99 10.48
N PHE A 87 -11.16 16.05 9.54
CA PHE A 87 -10.04 15.29 8.95
C PHE A 87 -9.08 16.19 8.17
N ASP A 88 -9.56 17.20 7.45
CA ASP A 88 -8.68 18.15 6.76
C ASP A 88 -7.83 18.98 7.74
N LYS A 89 -8.36 19.31 8.93
CA LYS A 89 -7.56 19.94 10.00
C LYS A 89 -6.48 19.00 10.53
N ILE A 90 -6.83 17.74 10.75
CA ILE A 90 -5.88 16.70 11.18
C ILE A 90 -4.78 16.51 10.12
N ASN A 91 -5.15 16.38 8.85
CA ASN A 91 -4.19 16.23 7.75
C ASN A 91 -3.21 17.41 7.69
N LYS A 92 -3.70 18.64 7.83
CA LYS A 92 -2.85 19.84 7.91
C LYS A 92 -1.88 19.77 9.09
N LYS A 93 -2.34 19.35 10.27
CA LYS A 93 -1.51 19.19 11.48
C LYS A 93 -0.43 18.11 11.29
N LEU A 94 -0.77 17.02 10.62
CA LEU A 94 0.15 15.91 10.33
C LEU A 94 1.05 16.17 9.12
N GLY A 95 0.90 17.31 8.43
CA GLY A 95 1.63 17.63 7.20
C GLY A 95 1.24 16.74 6.00
N ILE A 96 0.11 16.04 6.08
CA ILE A 96 -0.40 15.15 5.03
C ILE A 96 -1.11 16.01 3.98
N ARG A 97 -0.68 15.86 2.73
CA ARG A 97 -1.23 16.57 1.57
C ARG A 97 -1.72 15.57 0.53
N LYS A 98 -2.98 15.70 0.10
CA LYS A 98 -3.58 14.80 -0.90
C LYS A 98 -2.84 14.90 -2.23
N GLU A 99 -2.28 16.06 -2.53
CA GLU A 99 -1.48 16.34 -3.73
C GLU A 99 -0.17 15.53 -3.74
N GLY A 100 0.30 15.08 -2.58
CA GLY A 100 1.49 14.23 -2.47
C GLY A 100 1.24 12.75 -2.76
N LEU A 101 -0.03 12.30 -2.79
CA LEU A 101 -0.38 10.88 -2.94
C LEU A 101 0.23 10.22 -4.19
N PRO A 102 0.23 10.84 -5.40
CA PRO A 102 0.83 10.22 -6.57
C PRO A 102 2.33 9.94 -6.40
N LYS A 103 3.04 10.84 -5.72
CA LYS A 103 4.47 10.68 -5.44
C LYS A 103 4.74 9.57 -4.42
N TYR A 104 3.89 9.45 -3.40
CA TYR A 104 4.00 8.36 -2.43
C TYR A 104 3.73 7.00 -3.07
N GLU A 105 2.74 6.93 -3.96
CA GLU A 105 2.45 5.72 -4.74
C GLU A 105 3.63 5.32 -5.62
N GLU A 106 4.20 6.25 -6.38
CA GLU A 106 5.39 5.98 -7.20
C GLU A 106 6.58 5.49 -6.37
N GLN A 107 6.83 6.11 -5.21
CA GLN A 107 7.90 5.69 -4.30
C GLN A 107 7.67 4.30 -3.71
N LEU A 108 6.42 3.99 -3.33
CA LEU A 108 6.06 2.66 -2.82
C LEU A 108 6.30 1.60 -3.88
N GLU A 109 5.80 1.83 -5.09
CA GLU A 109 5.93 0.92 -6.22
C GLU A 109 7.39 0.70 -6.62
N LEU A 110 8.21 1.75 -6.59
CA LEU A 110 9.65 1.63 -6.83
C LEU A 110 10.34 0.80 -5.74
N LYS A 111 9.98 0.99 -4.47
CA LYS A 111 10.54 0.20 -3.36
C LYS A 111 10.19 -1.28 -3.50
N ILE A 112 8.95 -1.59 -3.84
CA ILE A 112 8.49 -2.97 -4.06
C ILE A 112 9.24 -3.60 -5.23
N SER A 113 9.33 -2.87 -6.35
CA SER A 113 10.04 -3.36 -7.55
C SER A 113 11.52 -3.65 -7.25
N LYS A 114 12.17 -2.80 -6.45
CA LYS A 114 13.56 -3.03 -6.01
C LYS A 114 13.69 -4.24 -5.10
N ALA A 115 12.80 -4.40 -4.12
CA ALA A 115 12.82 -5.55 -3.22
C ALA A 115 12.62 -6.86 -3.98
N GLN A 116 11.65 -6.90 -4.91
CA GLN A 116 11.41 -8.05 -5.78
C GLN A 116 12.62 -8.37 -6.67
N LEU A 117 13.29 -7.35 -7.20
CA LEU A 117 14.48 -7.54 -8.04
C LEU A 117 15.66 -8.09 -7.24
N GLU A 118 15.86 -7.64 -5.99
CA GLU A 118 16.89 -8.20 -5.12
C GLU A 118 16.59 -9.66 -4.73
N GLU A 119 15.32 -10.00 -4.49
CA GLU A 119 14.90 -11.39 -4.22
C GLU A 119 15.12 -12.28 -5.44
N LEU A 120 14.68 -11.87 -6.63
CA LEU A 120 14.92 -12.58 -7.89
C LEU A 120 16.42 -12.78 -8.17
N LYS A 121 17.23 -11.75 -7.89
CA LYS A 121 18.69 -11.84 -8.04
C LYS A 121 19.28 -12.84 -7.07
N LYS A 122 18.83 -12.87 -5.82
CA LYS A 122 19.26 -13.85 -4.82
C LYS A 122 18.92 -15.26 -5.28
N ASP A 123 17.68 -15.50 -5.69
CA ASP A 123 17.22 -16.82 -6.18
C ASP A 123 18.03 -17.29 -7.39
N ALA A 124 18.29 -16.39 -8.34
CA ALA A 124 19.12 -16.68 -9.50
C ALA A 124 20.55 -17.06 -9.12
N LEU A 125 21.18 -16.33 -8.19
CA LEU A 125 22.53 -16.64 -7.71
C LEU A 125 22.58 -17.98 -6.96
N GLU A 126 21.58 -18.28 -6.14
CA GLU A 126 21.48 -19.57 -5.45
C GLU A 126 21.34 -20.74 -6.45
N ALA A 127 20.54 -20.56 -7.50
CA ALA A 127 20.41 -21.54 -8.57
C ALA A 127 21.73 -21.74 -9.35
N MET A 128 22.43 -20.65 -9.69
CA MET A 128 23.72 -20.69 -10.37
C MET A 128 24.80 -21.40 -9.52
N GLU A 129 24.90 -21.08 -8.23
CA GLU A 129 25.82 -21.75 -7.30
C GLU A 129 25.49 -23.23 -7.10
N THR A 130 24.20 -23.58 -7.14
CA THR A 130 23.75 -24.98 -7.08
C THR A 130 24.15 -25.74 -8.35
N GLN A 131 23.99 -25.12 -9.51
CA GLN A 131 24.37 -25.70 -10.79
C GLN A 131 25.88 -25.93 -10.88
N LYS A 132 26.69 -24.96 -10.43
CA LYS A 132 28.15 -25.04 -10.43
C LYS A 132 28.72 -26.22 -9.62
N LYS A 133 27.99 -26.71 -8.61
CA LYS A 133 28.40 -27.85 -7.77
C LYS A 133 28.20 -29.21 -8.42
N ARG A 134 27.53 -29.29 -9.58
CA ARG A 134 27.31 -30.55 -10.30
C ARG A 134 28.57 -30.91 -11.09
N GLU A 135 29.01 -32.17 -10.97
CA GLU A 135 30.23 -32.68 -11.65
C GLU A 135 30.21 -32.45 -13.17
N GLU A 136 29.03 -32.51 -13.78
CA GLU A 136 28.81 -32.27 -15.22
C GLU A 136 29.24 -30.85 -15.68
N PHE A 137 29.30 -29.88 -14.76
CA PHE A 137 29.56 -28.46 -15.07
C PHE A 137 30.79 -27.90 -14.33
N LYS A 138 31.63 -28.78 -13.76
CA LYS A 138 32.80 -28.42 -12.96
C LYS A 138 33.84 -27.58 -13.71
N ASP A 139 33.98 -27.81 -15.02
CA ASP A 139 34.96 -27.14 -15.87
C ASP A 139 34.36 -25.92 -16.61
N GLU A 140 33.07 -25.64 -16.43
CA GLU A 140 32.40 -24.50 -17.06
C GLU A 140 32.53 -23.21 -16.23
N ALA A 141 32.90 -22.12 -16.89
CA ALA A 141 32.94 -20.80 -16.28
C ALA A 141 31.52 -20.27 -16.11
N MET A 142 31.16 -19.89 -14.89
CA MET A 142 29.87 -19.30 -14.59
C MET A 142 29.72 -17.94 -15.30
N PRO A 143 28.66 -17.72 -16.09
CA PRO A 143 28.47 -16.46 -16.81
C PRO A 143 28.18 -15.31 -15.85
N ASP A 144 28.65 -14.10 -16.19
CA ASP A 144 28.29 -12.88 -15.46
C ASP A 144 26.80 -12.57 -15.68
N VAL A 145 26.04 -12.34 -14.61
CA VAL A 145 24.59 -12.05 -14.69
C VAL A 145 24.32 -10.85 -15.59
N LYS A 146 25.24 -9.87 -15.66
CA LYS A 146 25.09 -8.71 -16.55
C LYS A 146 25.25 -9.05 -18.03
N SER A 147 26.03 -10.09 -18.38
CA SER A 147 26.17 -10.51 -19.76
C SER A 147 24.91 -11.22 -20.27
N LEU A 148 24.10 -11.79 -19.35
CA LEU A 148 22.84 -12.48 -19.64
C LEU A 148 21.63 -11.55 -19.83
N ASP A 149 21.82 -10.23 -19.80
CA ASP A 149 20.73 -9.29 -20.07
C ASP A 149 20.22 -9.47 -21.51
N ILE A 150 18.94 -9.83 -21.66
CA ILE A 150 18.32 -10.09 -22.96
C ILE A 150 18.44 -8.90 -23.93
N ARG A 151 18.60 -7.68 -23.41
CA ARG A 151 18.83 -6.47 -24.23
C ARG A 151 20.19 -6.47 -24.93
N ASN A 152 21.14 -7.27 -24.49
CA ASN A 152 22.41 -7.47 -25.19
C ASN A 152 22.26 -8.43 -26.39
N PHE A 153 21.13 -9.12 -26.51
CA PHE A 153 20.86 -10.13 -27.54
C PHE A 153 19.75 -9.70 -28.53
N LEU A 154 19.20 -8.49 -28.36
CA LEU A 154 18.20 -7.85 -29.24
C LEU A 154 18.86 -6.70 -29.99
#